data_AF-A0A1H5UJ06-F1
#
_entry.id   AF-A0A1H5UJ06-F1
#
_cell.length_a   1.000
_cell.length_b   1.000
_cell.length_c   1.000
_cell.angle_alpha   90.00
_cell.angle_beta   90.00
_cell.angle_gamma   90.00
#
_symmetry.space_group_name_H-M   'P 1'
#
loop_
_entity.id
_entity.type
_entity.pdbx_description
1 polymer ?
#
loop_
_entity_poly.entity_id
_entity_poly.type
_entity_poly.pdbx_seq_one_letter_code
_entity_poly.pdbx_strand_id
1 'polypeptide(L)'
;MQWGLSFKDLQGTDASQLFPPAQMKHFLTKDQEVFESGCQIDFEETMWNSILQQNRVVHTFKKPICDASGKPLYFIGMFVDITERYKAEQRILEMATCDILTGLPNRALQQDCIEQALEHANRNRECVAVLFIDLDNFKVINDSLGHDVGDKLLQAVAARFVYVVRSEDTVARQGGDEFIVLLCNLGNAFDAGAVA
;
A
#
# COMPACT_ATOMS: atom_id res chain seq x y z
N MET A 1 -1.00 25.01 15.97
CA MET A 1 -2.26 24.30 15.67
C MET A 1 -2.08 23.61 14.32
N GLN A 2 -2.30 22.30 14.27
CA GLN A 2 -1.95 21.41 13.14
C GLN A 2 -2.67 21.74 11.81
N TRP A 3 -3.69 22.60 11.89
CA TRP A 3 -4.52 23.07 10.79
C TRP A 3 -4.45 24.59 10.61
N GLY A 4 -3.49 25.25 11.28
CA GLY A 4 -3.21 26.70 11.31
C GLY A 4 -4.40 27.64 11.58
N LEU A 5 -5.57 27.11 11.91
CA LEU A 5 -6.68 27.82 12.51
C LEU A 5 -6.42 27.99 14.00
N SER A 6 -6.74 29.16 14.56
CA SER A 6 -6.69 29.36 16.00
C SER A 6 -7.95 28.80 16.67
N PHE A 7 -7.87 28.44 17.95
CA PHE A 7 -9.06 28.04 18.72
C PHE A 7 -10.16 29.11 18.67
N LYS A 8 -9.76 30.39 18.62
CA LYS A 8 -10.68 31.52 18.49
C LYS A 8 -11.40 31.55 17.15
N ASP A 9 -10.78 31.06 16.08
CA ASP A 9 -11.39 30.98 14.74
C ASP A 9 -12.35 29.78 14.62
N LEU A 10 -12.21 28.78 15.50
CA LEU A 10 -13.04 27.58 15.53
C LEU A 10 -14.26 27.73 16.44
N GLN A 11 -14.19 28.57 17.47
CA GLN A 11 -15.26 28.70 18.46
C GLN A 11 -16.50 29.40 17.87
N GLY A 12 -17.62 28.67 17.82
CA GLY A 12 -18.90 29.18 17.29
C GLY A 12 -19.00 29.16 15.76
N THR A 13 -17.97 28.67 15.08
CA THR A 13 -17.94 28.49 13.63
C THR A 13 -18.56 27.15 13.26
N ASP A 14 -19.36 27.12 12.20
CA ASP A 14 -19.85 25.86 11.63
C ASP A 14 -18.71 25.16 10.89
N ALA A 15 -18.42 23.91 11.26
CA ALA A 15 -17.41 23.09 10.63
C ALA A 15 -17.65 22.92 9.11
N SER A 16 -18.88 23.09 8.63
CA SER A 16 -19.21 23.08 7.19
C SER A 16 -18.50 24.16 6.38
N GLN A 17 -18.00 25.21 7.03
CA GLN A 17 -17.23 26.28 6.42
C GLN A 17 -15.74 25.90 6.23
N LEU A 18 -15.28 24.86 6.92
CA LEU A 18 -13.86 24.47 6.99
C LEU A 18 -13.56 23.21 6.18
N PHE A 19 -14.56 22.36 5.95
CA PHE A 19 -14.39 21.07 5.29
C PHE A 19 -15.32 20.91 4.09
N PRO A 20 -14.90 20.15 3.05
CA PRO A 20 -15.76 19.81 1.93
C PRO A 20 -17.07 19.13 2.35
N PRO A 21 -18.20 19.33 1.64
CA PRO A 21 -19.50 18.78 2.02
C PRO A 21 -19.52 17.25 2.19
N ALA A 22 -18.81 16.52 1.32
CA ALA A 22 -18.70 15.07 1.41
C ALA A 22 -18.01 14.62 2.71
N GLN A 23 -17.01 15.38 3.13
CA GLN A 23 -16.27 15.12 4.36
C GLN A 23 -17.10 15.46 5.60
N MET A 24 -17.83 16.57 5.58
CA MET A 24 -18.78 16.90 6.64
C MET A 24 -19.83 15.83 6.84
N LYS A 25 -20.37 15.28 5.74
CA LYS A 25 -21.32 14.17 5.82
C LYS A 25 -20.71 12.97 6.55
N HIS A 26 -19.46 12.62 6.24
CA HIS A 26 -18.74 11.55 6.92
C HIS A 26 -18.56 11.83 8.42
N PHE A 27 -18.14 13.04 8.79
CA PHE A 27 -17.97 13.44 10.18
C PHE A 27 -19.26 13.33 10.98
N LEU A 28 -20.37 13.86 10.44
CA LEU A 28 -21.68 13.82 11.08
C LEU A 28 -22.19 12.39 11.27
N THR A 29 -21.97 11.50 10.29
CA THR A 29 -22.29 10.07 10.45
C THR A 29 -21.52 9.45 11.60
N LYS A 30 -20.22 9.76 11.72
CA LYS A 30 -19.38 9.28 12.82
C LYS A 30 -19.74 9.91 14.17
N ASP A 31 -20.17 11.16 14.20
CA ASP A 31 -20.66 11.81 15.42
C ASP A 31 -21.96 11.14 15.90
N GLN A 32 -22.88 10.85 14.99
CA GLN A 32 -24.12 10.16 15.29
C GLN A 32 -23.86 8.75 15.86
N GLU A 33 -22.90 8.01 15.29
CA GLU A 33 -22.47 6.70 15.78
C GLU A 33 -22.02 6.74 17.25
N VAL A 34 -21.31 7.80 17.66
CA VAL A 34 -20.90 8.00 19.07
C VAL A 34 -22.10 8.22 19.99
N PHE A 35 -23.07 9.04 19.56
CA PHE A 35 -24.27 9.31 20.35
C PHE A 35 -25.19 8.08 20.46
N GLU A 36 -25.33 7.31 19.37
CA GLU A 36 -26.18 6.11 19.35
C GLU A 36 -25.58 4.95 20.12
N SER A 37 -24.27 4.71 19.96
CA SER A 37 -23.58 3.64 20.67
C SER A 37 -23.30 3.98 22.13
N GLY A 38 -23.11 5.27 22.45
CA GLY A 38 -22.58 5.70 23.75
C GLY A 38 -21.15 5.22 24.01
N CYS A 39 -20.48 4.68 23.00
CA CYS A 39 -19.12 4.15 23.08
C CYS A 39 -18.12 5.10 22.45
N GLN A 40 -16.86 4.96 22.87
CA GLN A 40 -15.74 5.55 22.15
C GLN A 40 -15.61 4.89 20.77
N ILE A 41 -15.29 5.71 19.77
CA ILE A 41 -14.83 5.23 18.46
C ILE A 41 -13.46 5.82 18.14
N ASP A 42 -12.64 5.03 17.46
CA ASP A 42 -11.37 5.46 16.89
C ASP A 42 -11.19 4.84 15.50
N PHE A 43 -10.70 5.63 14.56
CA PHE A 43 -10.58 5.24 13.16
C PHE A 43 -9.57 6.13 12.43
N GLU A 44 -8.97 5.59 11.37
CA GLU A 44 -8.15 6.37 10.44
C GLU A 44 -9.02 6.92 9.30
N GLU A 45 -8.80 8.18 8.96
CA GLU A 45 -9.53 8.85 7.89
C GLU A 45 -8.63 9.80 7.10
N THR A 46 -9.05 10.11 5.88
CA THR A 46 -8.40 11.15 5.07
C THR A 46 -9.10 12.48 5.29
N MET A 47 -8.33 13.51 5.62
CA MET A 47 -8.83 14.85 5.91
C MET A 47 -8.19 15.94 5.06
N TRP A 48 -9.05 16.77 4.45
CA TRP A 48 -8.61 17.88 3.61
C TRP A 48 -8.07 19.04 4.42
N ASN A 49 -6.75 19.29 4.32
CA ASN A 49 -6.08 20.42 4.96
C ASN A 49 -6.16 21.68 4.10
N SER A 50 -6.97 22.64 4.53
CA SER A 50 -7.22 23.89 3.84
C SER A 50 -6.00 24.81 3.75
N ILE A 51 -5.03 24.70 4.65
CA ILE A 51 -3.81 25.52 4.60
C ILE A 51 -2.78 24.92 3.66
N LEU A 52 -2.57 23.62 3.77
CA LEU A 52 -1.62 22.89 2.93
C LEU A 52 -2.18 22.56 1.54
N GLN A 53 -3.48 22.78 1.32
CA GLN A 53 -4.20 22.46 0.09
C GLN A 53 -3.97 21.01 -0.35
N GLN A 54 -3.99 20.09 0.62
CA GLN A 54 -3.77 18.66 0.38
C GLN A 54 -4.51 17.78 1.39
N ASN A 55 -4.73 16.53 1.01
CA ASN A 55 -5.24 15.51 1.90
C ASN A 55 -4.15 15.02 2.87
N ARG A 56 -4.55 14.79 4.12
CA ARG A 56 -3.73 14.24 5.20
C ARG A 56 -4.42 13.01 5.78
N VAL A 57 -3.64 12.02 6.19
CA VAL A 57 -4.17 10.87 6.94
C VAL A 57 -4.16 11.24 8.41
N VAL A 58 -5.31 11.15 9.07
CA VAL A 58 -5.46 11.43 10.48
C VAL A 58 -6.04 10.23 11.21
N HIS A 59 -5.56 10.00 12.42
CA HIS A 59 -6.19 9.08 13.35
C HIS A 59 -7.13 9.89 14.24
N THR A 60 -8.43 9.64 14.11
CA THR A 60 -9.49 10.35 14.82
C THR A 60 -10.03 9.49 15.96
N PHE A 61 -10.09 10.07 17.14
CA PHE A 61 -10.67 9.51 18.35
C PHE A 61 -11.85 10.38 18.76
N LYS A 62 -13.00 9.77 19.08
CA LYS A 62 -14.16 10.46 19.63
C LYS A 62 -14.64 9.73 20.87
N LYS A 63 -14.68 10.45 22.00
CA LYS A 63 -15.16 9.92 23.28
C LYS A 63 -16.41 10.64 23.75
N PRO A 64 -17.52 9.92 23.98
CA PRO A 64 -18.72 10.53 24.54
C PRO A 64 -18.46 10.96 25.99
N ILE A 65 -19.07 12.08 26.35
CA ILE A 65 -19.15 12.57 27.72
C ILE A 65 -20.61 12.48 28.13
N CYS A 66 -20.87 11.57 29.07
CA CYS A 66 -22.21 11.28 29.53
C CYS A 66 -22.57 12.08 30.78
N ASP A 67 -23.87 12.27 31.00
CA ASP A 67 -24.39 12.75 32.27
C ASP A 67 -24.33 11.67 33.37
N ALA A 68 -24.79 12.02 34.58
CA ALA A 68 -24.83 11.10 35.72
C ALA A 68 -25.74 9.88 35.50
N SER A 69 -26.64 9.91 34.50
CA SER A 69 -27.50 8.78 34.12
C SER A 69 -26.90 7.90 33.02
N GLY A 70 -25.70 8.23 32.54
CA GLY A 70 -25.03 7.49 31.47
C GLY A 70 -25.46 7.90 30.05
N LYS A 71 -26.29 8.94 29.91
CA LYS A 71 -26.74 9.43 28.60
C LYS A 71 -25.67 10.35 27.98
N PRO A 72 -25.23 10.12 26.73
CA PRO A 72 -24.29 11.00 26.04
C PRO A 72 -24.84 12.44 25.89
N LEU A 73 -24.09 13.44 26.39
CA LEU A 73 -24.43 14.86 26.27
C LEU A 73 -23.68 15.55 25.12
N TYR A 74 -22.39 15.26 25.00
CA TYR A 74 -21.50 15.73 23.94
C TYR A 74 -20.36 14.72 23.78
N PHE A 75 -19.45 14.95 22.85
CA PHE A 75 -18.22 14.17 22.74
C PHE A 75 -17.02 15.09 22.65
N ILE A 76 -15.85 14.55 23.00
CA ILE A 76 -14.57 15.17 22.73
C ILE A 76 -13.95 14.43 21.54
N GLY A 77 -13.70 15.16 20.46
CA GLY A 77 -12.99 14.69 19.28
C GLY A 77 -11.54 15.14 19.31
N MET A 78 -10.62 14.23 19.03
CA MET A 78 -9.20 14.52 18.80
C MET A 78 -8.78 13.84 17.51
N PHE A 79 -7.99 14.53 16.71
CA PHE A 79 -7.34 13.95 15.54
C PHE A 79 -5.84 14.18 15.64
N VAL A 80 -5.07 13.18 15.22
CA VAL A 80 -3.62 13.25 15.14
C VAL A 80 -3.24 13.04 13.68
N ASP A 81 -2.54 14.01 13.07
CA ASP A 81 -1.94 13.79 11.74
C ASP A 81 -0.89 12.68 11.84
N ILE A 82 -1.19 11.57 11.16
CA ILE A 82 -0.31 10.41 11.06
C ILE A 82 0.22 10.24 9.63
N THR A 83 0.06 11.24 8.76
CA THR A 83 0.41 11.13 7.33
C THR A 83 1.86 10.72 7.13
N GLU A 84 2.80 11.33 7.84
CA GLU A 84 4.23 11.00 7.68
C GLU A 84 4.56 9.63 8.24
N ARG A 85 3.90 9.22 9.35
CA ARG A 85 4.01 7.87 9.89
C ARG A 85 3.47 6.84 8.89
N TYR A 86 2.26 7.07 8.38
CA TYR A 86 1.60 6.22 7.39
C TYR A 86 2.43 6.09 6.10
N LYS A 87 2.97 7.20 5.59
CA LYS A 87 3.88 7.18 4.42
C LYS A 87 5.18 6.43 4.71
N ALA A 88 5.74 6.58 5.90
CA ALA A 88 6.95 5.86 6.29
C ALA A 88 6.68 4.35 6.39
N GLU A 89 5.56 3.96 7.00
CA GLU A 89 5.12 2.56 7.10
C GLU A 89 4.88 1.95 5.71
N GLN A 90 4.18 2.67 4.81
CA GLN A 90 4.00 2.24 3.42
C GLN A 90 5.33 2.07 2.70
N ARG A 91 6.25 3.02 2.83
CA ARG A 91 7.59 2.89 2.22
C ARG A 91 8.39 1.73 2.80
N ILE A 92 8.32 1.50 4.10
CA ILE A 92 8.98 0.34 4.74
C ILE A 92 8.40 -0.95 4.17
N LEU A 93 7.08 -1.03 4.02
CA LEU A 93 6.42 -2.19 3.42
C LEU A 93 6.86 -2.38 1.97
N GLU A 94 6.82 -1.34 1.15
CA GLU A 94 7.29 -1.36 -0.24
C GLU A 94 8.76 -1.80 -0.33
N MET A 95 9.64 -1.29 0.52
CA MET A 95 11.05 -1.69 0.55
C MET A 95 11.25 -3.13 1.04
N ALA A 96 10.37 -3.61 1.92
CA ALA A 96 10.42 -4.97 2.43
C ALA A 96 9.94 -6.00 1.41
N THR A 97 9.08 -5.61 0.46
CA THR A 97 8.43 -6.56 -0.48
C THR A 97 8.75 -6.32 -1.95
N CYS A 98 9.23 -5.15 -2.34
CA CYS A 98 9.50 -4.78 -3.73
C CYS A 98 10.94 -4.32 -3.96
N ASP A 99 11.44 -4.57 -5.17
CA ASP A 99 12.68 -4.01 -5.70
C ASP A 99 12.44 -2.56 -6.12
N ILE A 100 13.17 -1.61 -5.52
CA ILE A 100 12.94 -0.16 -5.69
C ILE A 100 13.16 0.28 -7.14
N LEU A 101 14.06 -0.37 -7.88
CA LEU A 101 14.40 0.03 -9.25
C LEU A 101 13.31 -0.38 -10.25
N THR A 102 12.82 -1.61 -10.14
CA THR A 102 11.90 -2.20 -11.13
C THR A 102 10.44 -2.21 -10.68
N GLY A 103 10.16 -2.05 -9.39
CA GLY A 103 8.83 -2.19 -8.79
C GLY A 103 8.33 -3.63 -8.72
N LEU A 104 9.13 -4.61 -9.16
CA LEU A 104 8.79 -6.03 -9.04
C LEU A 104 8.90 -6.50 -7.60
N PRO A 105 8.23 -7.60 -7.22
CA PRO A 105 8.55 -8.38 -6.04
C PRO A 105 10.06 -8.54 -5.86
N ASN A 106 10.53 -8.28 -4.64
CA ASN A 106 11.90 -8.60 -4.25
C ASN A 106 12.00 -10.06 -3.82
N ARG A 107 13.19 -10.46 -3.38
CA ARG A 107 13.46 -11.81 -2.86
C ARG A 107 12.51 -12.27 -1.76
N ALA A 108 12.13 -11.38 -0.84
CA ALA A 108 11.28 -11.75 0.29
C ALA A 108 9.85 -12.06 -0.18
N LEU A 109 9.24 -11.14 -0.92
CA LEU A 109 7.88 -11.36 -1.46
C LEU A 109 7.84 -12.54 -2.43
N GLN A 110 8.91 -12.75 -3.22
CA GLN A 110 8.99 -13.92 -4.09
C GLN A 110 8.97 -15.23 -3.32
N GLN A 111 9.72 -15.33 -2.22
CA GLN A 111 9.74 -16.54 -1.40
C GLN A 111 8.34 -16.85 -0.88
N ASP A 112 7.63 -15.84 -0.38
CA ASP A 112 6.26 -15.97 0.09
C ASP A 112 5.32 -16.43 -1.04
N CYS A 113 5.45 -15.85 -2.26
CA CYS A 113 4.67 -16.27 -3.43
C CYS A 113 4.93 -17.73 -3.83
N ILE A 114 6.19 -18.18 -3.78
CA ILE A 114 6.57 -19.57 -4.08
C ILE A 114 5.92 -20.52 -3.07
N GLU A 115 6.00 -20.21 -1.77
CA GLU A 115 5.39 -21.02 -0.72
C GLU A 115 3.88 -21.14 -0.90
N GLN A 116 3.19 -20.02 -1.16
CA GLN A 116 1.76 -20.01 -1.45
C GLN A 116 1.40 -20.81 -2.71
N ALA A 117 2.18 -20.68 -3.78
CA ALA A 117 1.95 -21.42 -5.03
C ALA A 117 2.11 -22.93 -4.84
N LEU A 118 3.12 -23.36 -4.07
CA LEU A 118 3.34 -24.77 -3.75
C LEU A 118 2.18 -25.35 -2.93
N GLU A 119 1.68 -24.63 -1.93
CA GLU A 119 0.52 -25.06 -1.17
C GLU A 119 -0.73 -25.18 -2.04
N HIS A 120 -0.95 -24.22 -2.94
CA HIS A 120 -2.08 -24.21 -3.87
C HIS A 120 -2.02 -25.40 -4.81
N ALA A 121 -0.88 -25.60 -5.47
CA ALA A 121 -0.66 -26.69 -6.40
C ALA A 121 -0.80 -28.06 -5.74
N ASN A 122 -0.31 -28.23 -4.51
CA ASN A 122 -0.49 -29.46 -3.75
C ASN A 122 -1.97 -29.78 -3.46
N ARG A 123 -2.79 -28.76 -3.14
CA ARG A 123 -4.24 -28.94 -2.93
C ARG A 123 -4.98 -29.31 -4.22
N ASN A 124 -4.58 -28.74 -5.35
CA ASN A 124 -5.27 -28.91 -6.64
C ASN A 124 -4.70 -30.03 -7.51
N ARG A 125 -3.57 -30.64 -7.12
CA ARG A 125 -2.77 -31.57 -7.94
C ARG A 125 -2.25 -30.94 -9.23
N GLU A 126 -1.84 -29.68 -9.14
CA GLU A 126 -1.22 -28.93 -10.22
C GLU A 126 0.31 -28.88 -10.03
N CYS A 127 1.00 -28.32 -11.01
CA CYS A 127 2.44 -28.09 -10.99
C CYS A 127 2.75 -26.60 -10.97
N VAL A 128 3.95 -26.27 -10.47
CA VAL A 128 4.53 -24.93 -10.46
C VAL A 128 5.91 -25.02 -11.11
N ALA A 129 6.30 -24.00 -11.87
CA ALA A 129 7.66 -23.89 -12.40
C ALA A 129 8.31 -22.59 -11.94
N VAL A 130 9.60 -22.67 -11.63
CA VAL A 130 10.44 -21.53 -11.28
C VAL A 130 11.53 -21.39 -12.34
N LEU A 131 11.50 -20.29 -13.09
CA LEU A 131 12.51 -19.98 -14.10
C LEU A 131 13.47 -18.96 -13.50
N PHE A 132 14.76 -19.29 -13.53
CA PHE A 132 15.82 -18.37 -13.14
C PHE A 132 16.43 -17.78 -14.42
N ILE A 133 16.45 -16.45 -14.52
CA ILE A 133 16.84 -15.74 -15.75
C ILE A 133 17.89 -14.70 -15.39
N ASP A 134 19.06 -14.84 -16.01
CA ASP A 134 20.16 -13.87 -15.93
C ASP A 134 20.27 -13.07 -17.23
N LEU A 135 20.67 -11.79 -17.15
CA LEU A 135 20.87 -10.96 -18.34
C LEU A 135 22.32 -11.01 -18.82
N ASP A 136 22.54 -11.75 -19.91
CA ASP A 136 23.85 -11.86 -20.54
C ASP A 136 24.49 -10.49 -20.81
N ASN A 137 25.75 -10.35 -20.40
CA ASN A 137 26.58 -9.16 -20.60
C ASN A 137 26.04 -7.87 -19.96
N PHE A 138 25.13 -7.93 -19.00
CA PHE A 138 24.63 -6.74 -18.29
C PHE A 138 25.76 -5.91 -17.68
N LYS A 139 26.77 -6.57 -17.09
CA LYS A 139 27.97 -5.91 -16.57
C LYS A 139 28.71 -5.09 -17.63
N VAL A 140 28.84 -5.60 -18.85
CA VAL A 140 29.51 -4.89 -19.96
C VAL A 140 28.77 -3.60 -20.30
N ILE A 141 27.44 -3.61 -20.25
CA ILE A 141 26.60 -2.42 -20.47
C ILE A 141 26.84 -1.39 -19.36
N ASN A 142 26.85 -1.80 -18.09
CA ASN A 142 27.16 -0.90 -16.97
C ASN A 142 28.56 -0.30 -17.11
N ASP A 143 29.56 -1.12 -17.41
CA ASP A 143 30.96 -0.69 -17.50
C ASP A 143 31.20 0.25 -18.70
N SER A 144 30.45 0.07 -19.80
CA SER A 144 30.64 0.84 -21.04
C SER A 144 29.75 2.09 -21.14
N LEU A 145 28.53 2.03 -20.61
CA LEU A 145 27.49 3.05 -20.79
C LEU A 145 27.00 3.68 -19.46
N GLY A 146 27.47 3.16 -18.32
CA GLY A 146 27.13 3.65 -16.99
C GLY A 146 25.89 2.99 -16.39
N HIS A 147 25.82 3.03 -15.06
CA HIS A 147 24.74 2.41 -14.28
C HIS A 147 23.35 2.96 -14.63
N ASP A 148 23.20 4.25 -14.92
CA ASP A 148 21.91 4.83 -15.31
C ASP A 148 21.31 4.17 -16.57
N VAL A 149 22.17 3.69 -17.49
CA VAL A 149 21.74 2.97 -18.69
C VAL A 149 21.37 1.52 -18.35
N GLY A 150 22.14 0.87 -17.48
CA GLY A 150 21.80 -0.45 -16.95
C GLY A 150 20.48 -0.45 -16.18
N ASP A 151 20.23 0.56 -15.37
CA ASP A 151 18.99 0.73 -14.62
C ASP A 151 17.77 0.82 -15.55
N LYS A 152 17.88 1.62 -16.63
CA LYS A 152 16.84 1.71 -17.66
C LYS A 152 16.64 0.38 -18.40
N LEU A 153 17.72 -0.37 -18.64
CA LEU A 153 17.63 -1.70 -19.24
C LEU A 153 16.87 -2.67 -18.32
N LEU A 154 17.20 -2.70 -17.03
CA LEU A 154 16.52 -3.54 -16.04
C LEU A 154 15.03 -3.20 -15.95
N GLN A 155 14.68 -1.92 -15.95
CA GLN A 155 13.29 -1.45 -15.97
C GLN A 155 12.56 -1.90 -17.26
N ALA A 156 13.21 -1.81 -18.42
CA ALA A 156 12.63 -2.23 -19.69
C ALA A 156 12.44 -3.76 -19.76
N VAL A 157 13.38 -4.52 -19.21
CA VAL A 157 13.29 -5.99 -19.11
C VAL A 157 12.17 -6.38 -18.15
N ALA A 158 12.10 -5.78 -16.97
CA ALA A 158 11.04 -6.01 -16.00
C ALA A 158 9.64 -5.77 -16.61
N ALA A 159 9.46 -4.64 -17.28
CA ALA A 159 8.21 -4.31 -17.96
C ALA A 159 7.87 -5.32 -19.06
N ARG A 160 8.87 -5.81 -19.81
CA ARG A 160 8.68 -6.84 -20.84
C ARG A 160 8.26 -8.17 -20.23
N PHE A 161 8.87 -8.62 -19.14
CA PHE A 161 8.47 -9.85 -18.46
C PHE A 161 7.03 -9.77 -17.96
N VAL A 162 6.66 -8.70 -17.25
CA VAL A 162 5.29 -8.49 -16.77
C VAL A 162 4.27 -8.48 -17.91
N TYR A 163 4.64 -7.95 -19.08
CA TYR A 163 3.77 -7.93 -20.25
C TYR A 163 3.53 -9.31 -20.89
N VAL A 164 4.52 -10.21 -20.86
CA VAL A 164 4.43 -11.50 -21.54
C VAL A 164 3.89 -12.64 -20.67
N VAL A 165 4.03 -12.52 -19.35
CA VAL A 165 3.49 -13.53 -18.42
C VAL A 165 1.99 -13.33 -18.19
N ARG A 166 1.31 -14.35 -17.67
CA ARG A 166 -0.11 -14.25 -17.32
C ARG A 166 -0.27 -13.49 -16.01
N SER A 167 -1.48 -13.02 -15.73
CA SER A 167 -1.80 -12.33 -14.47
C SER A 167 -1.66 -13.20 -13.22
N GLU A 168 -1.67 -14.53 -13.38
CA GLU A 168 -1.49 -15.51 -12.32
C GLU A 168 -0.02 -15.91 -12.10
N ASP A 169 0.87 -15.49 -12.99
CA ASP A 169 2.31 -15.71 -12.88
C ASP A 169 2.96 -14.51 -12.18
N THR A 170 4.08 -14.75 -11.50
CA THR A 170 4.80 -13.71 -10.76
C THR A 170 6.19 -13.52 -11.35
N VAL A 171 6.57 -12.27 -11.64
CA VAL A 171 7.94 -11.89 -12.00
C VAL A 171 8.56 -11.17 -10.81
N ALA A 172 9.77 -11.56 -10.41
CA ALA A 172 10.51 -10.94 -9.33
C ALA A 172 11.94 -10.62 -9.78
N ARG A 173 12.57 -9.65 -9.11
CA ARG A 173 14.01 -9.38 -9.26
C ARG A 173 14.72 -9.75 -7.96
N GLN A 174 15.70 -10.66 -8.07
CA GLN A 174 16.50 -11.09 -6.92
C GLN A 174 17.58 -10.06 -6.56
N GLY A 175 18.14 -9.41 -7.57
CA GLY A 175 19.19 -8.39 -7.44
C GLY A 175 20.09 -8.41 -8.68
N GLY A 176 20.83 -7.32 -8.92
CA GLY A 176 21.68 -7.23 -10.11
C GLY A 176 20.88 -7.39 -11.40
N ASP A 177 21.27 -8.35 -12.22
CA ASP A 177 20.68 -8.81 -13.48
C ASP A 177 19.74 -10.02 -13.36
N GLU A 178 19.54 -10.55 -12.15
CA GLU A 178 18.83 -11.80 -11.93
C GLU A 178 17.32 -11.58 -11.72
N PHE A 179 16.52 -12.23 -12.57
CA PHE A 179 15.08 -12.29 -12.50
C PHE A 179 14.61 -13.72 -12.24
N ILE A 180 13.48 -13.85 -11.57
CA ILE A 180 12.80 -15.13 -11.42
C ILE A 180 11.36 -14.99 -11.87
N VAL A 181 10.90 -15.94 -12.68
CA VAL A 181 9.50 -16.07 -13.10
C VAL A 181 8.90 -17.32 -12.44
N LEU A 182 7.81 -17.13 -11.71
CA LEU A 182 7.01 -18.18 -11.10
C LEU A 182 5.79 -18.42 -11.98
N LEU A 183 5.71 -19.60 -12.59
CA LEU A 183 4.57 -20.05 -13.37
C LEU A 183 3.67 -20.94 -12.52
N CYS A 184 2.40 -20.56 -12.38
CA CYS A 184 1.43 -21.27 -11.57
C CYS A 184 0.47 -22.10 -12.42
N ASN A 185 -0.31 -22.97 -11.78
CA ASN A 185 -1.43 -23.70 -12.39
C ASN A 185 -1.06 -24.50 -13.64
N LEU A 186 0.13 -25.12 -13.65
CA LEU A 186 0.58 -25.95 -14.77
C LEU A 186 -0.07 -27.33 -14.66
N GLY A 187 -0.61 -27.84 -15.77
CA GLY A 187 -1.24 -29.15 -15.80
C GLY A 187 -0.22 -30.29 -15.76
N ASN A 188 0.98 -30.05 -16.28
CA ASN A 188 2.10 -30.99 -16.26
C ASN A 188 3.45 -30.28 -16.45
N ALA A 189 4.55 -31.00 -16.26
CA ALA A 189 5.90 -30.45 -16.37
C ALA A 189 6.30 -29.98 -17.79
N PHE A 190 5.66 -30.50 -18.85
CA PHE A 190 5.96 -30.06 -20.23
C PHE A 190 5.39 -28.67 -20.52
N ASP A 191 4.35 -28.24 -19.81
CA ASP A 191 3.75 -26.92 -19.97
C ASP A 191 4.75 -25.79 -19.63
N ALA A 192 5.70 -26.06 -18.73
CA ALA A 192 6.78 -25.14 -18.39
C ALA A 192 7.77 -24.93 -19.55
N GLY A 193 8.01 -25.98 -20.35
CA GLY A 193 8.96 -25.94 -21.47
C GLY A 193 8.48 -25.14 -22.68
N ALA A 194 7.19 -24.82 -22.78
CA ALA A 194 6.66 -23.95 -23.82
C ALA A 194 6.89 -22.44 -23.54
N VAL A 195 7.29 -22.12 -22.31
CA VAL A 195 7.52 -20.74 -21.84
C VAL A 195 9.02 -20.40 -21.76
N ALA A 196 9.89 -21.42 -21.73
CA ALA A 196 11.35 -21.30 -21.65
C ALA A 196 12.04 -21.24 -23.03
#